data_AF-A0A3B0R237-F1
#
_entry.id   AF-A0A3B0R237-F1
#
_cell.length_a   1.000
_cell.length_b   1.000
_cell.length_c   1.000
_cell.angle_alpha   90.00
_cell.angle_beta   90.00
_cell.angle_gamma   90.00
#
_symmetry.space_group_name_H-M   'P 1'
#
loop_
_entity.id
_entity.type
_entity.pdbx_description
1 polymer ?
#
loop_
_entity_poly.entity_id
_entity_poly.type
_entity_poly.pdbx_seq_one_letter_code
_entity_poly.pdbx_strand_id
1 'polypeptide(L)'
;MAIEEMEHFRMVHQLMVKRGMVLGREQKNDYAKHLHSFFTKTKDRTDALIQRLLIAALIEARSCERFKVFSENLEDQELSDFYKDLMVSEANHYTQFLGFARQYQDRNIVDKKWEGLLAYEAEFMKNRGNKAKVHG
;
A
#
# COMPACT_ATOMS: atom_id res chain seq x y z
N MET A 1 12.01 5.28 2.71
CA MET A 1 10.75 5.68 2.05
C MET A 1 10.94 6.26 0.66
N ALA A 2 10.97 7.57 0.37
CA ALA A 2 10.97 8.03 -1.04
C ALA A 2 12.15 7.50 -1.90
N ILE A 3 13.36 7.44 -1.33
CA ILE A 3 14.53 6.84 -1.99
C ILE A 3 14.34 5.32 -2.14
N GLU A 4 13.78 4.67 -1.13
CA GLU A 4 13.56 3.23 -1.08
C GLU A 4 12.49 2.78 -2.10
N GLU A 5 11.40 3.53 -2.25
CA GLU A 5 10.40 3.29 -3.31
C GLU A 5 10.99 3.44 -4.71
N MET A 6 11.94 4.38 -4.88
CA MET A 6 12.66 4.51 -6.15
C MET A 6 13.56 3.30 -6.40
N GLU A 7 14.16 2.73 -5.35
CA GLU A 7 14.92 1.48 -5.45
C GLU A 7 14.02 0.28 -5.73
N HIS A 8 12.87 0.14 -5.07
CA HIS A 8 11.87 -0.88 -5.38
C HIS A 8 11.45 -0.79 -6.86
N PHE A 9 11.14 0.41 -7.35
CA PHE A 9 10.82 0.63 -8.75
C PHE A 9 11.95 0.19 -9.68
N ARG A 10 13.20 0.56 -9.37
CA ARG A 10 14.38 0.13 -10.15
C ARG A 10 14.51 -1.38 -10.17
N MET A 11 14.31 -2.05 -9.04
CA MET A 11 14.39 -3.51 -8.93
C MET A 11 13.32 -4.20 -9.79
N VAL A 12 12.05 -3.74 -9.71
CA VAL A 12 10.95 -4.23 -10.56
C VAL A 12 11.30 -4.03 -12.03
N HIS A 13 11.78 -2.85 -12.41
CA HIS A 13 12.15 -2.54 -13.79
C HIS A 13 13.28 -3.43 -14.31
N GLN A 14 14.32 -3.69 -13.51
CA GLN A 14 15.40 -4.60 -13.88
C GLN A 14 14.89 -6.04 -14.09
N LEU A 15 13.98 -6.51 -13.22
CA LEU A 15 13.36 -7.82 -13.36
C LEU A 15 12.49 -7.93 -14.62
N MET A 16 11.74 -6.87 -14.95
CA MET A 16 10.98 -6.78 -16.19
C MET A 16 11.89 -6.88 -17.42
N VAL A 17 12.97 -6.10 -17.48
CA VAL A 17 13.93 -6.13 -18.59
C VAL A 17 14.59 -7.49 -18.72
N LYS A 18 15.00 -8.12 -17.61
CA LYS A 18 15.58 -9.47 -17.59
C LYS A 18 14.63 -10.51 -18.20
N ARG A 19 13.33 -10.31 -18.06
CA ARG A 19 12.27 -11.18 -18.59
C ARG A 19 11.75 -10.75 -19.97
N GLY A 20 12.44 -9.82 -20.65
CA GLY A 20 12.08 -9.37 -22.00
C GLY A 20 10.82 -8.48 -22.05
N MET A 21 10.40 -7.91 -20.92
CA MET A 21 9.25 -7.01 -20.84
C MET A 21 9.67 -5.55 -21.05
N VAL A 22 8.72 -4.73 -21.52
CA VAL A 22 8.91 -3.29 -21.71
C VAL A 22 7.99 -2.52 -20.76
N LEU A 23 8.51 -1.47 -20.13
CA LEU A 23 7.71 -0.60 -19.27
C LEU A 23 6.63 0.12 -20.08
N GLY A 24 5.37 -0.14 -19.76
CA GLY A 24 4.21 0.47 -20.40
C GLY A 24 3.85 1.85 -19.85
N ARG A 25 2.77 2.43 -20.38
CA ARG A 25 2.18 3.66 -19.81
C ARG A 25 1.58 3.38 -18.43
N GLU A 26 1.57 4.42 -17.61
CA GLU A 26 0.92 4.39 -16.30
C GLU A 26 -0.55 3.95 -16.41
N GLN A 27 -0.98 3.10 -15.48
CA GLN A 27 -2.37 2.68 -15.38
C GLN A 27 -3.06 3.45 -14.25
N LYS A 28 -4.37 3.71 -14.41
CA LYS A 28 -5.16 4.37 -13.36
C LYS A 28 -5.26 3.46 -12.13
N ASN A 29 -4.76 3.95 -11.00
CA ASN A 29 -4.99 3.35 -9.69
C ASN A 29 -6.34 3.83 -9.12
N ASP A 30 -7.35 2.97 -9.22
CA ASP A 30 -8.69 3.16 -8.67
C ASP A 30 -8.76 2.91 -7.16
N TYR A 31 -7.86 2.07 -6.63
CA TYR A 31 -7.79 1.73 -5.21
C TYR A 31 -7.47 2.95 -4.35
N ALA A 32 -6.33 3.59 -4.60
CA ALA A 32 -5.88 4.75 -3.83
C ALA A 32 -6.90 5.90 -3.91
N LYS A 33 -7.50 6.11 -5.09
CA LYS A 33 -8.56 7.11 -5.27
C LYS A 33 -9.80 6.82 -4.42
N HIS A 34 -10.19 5.56 -4.31
CA HIS A 34 -11.33 5.16 -3.48
C HIS A 34 -11.02 5.40 -1.99
N LEU A 35 -9.84 4.99 -1.51
CA LEU A 35 -9.42 5.25 -0.13
C LEU A 35 -9.37 6.75 0.20
N HIS A 36 -8.92 7.60 -0.73
CA HIS A 36 -8.98 9.05 -0.56
C HIS A 36 -10.40 9.62 -0.43
N SER A 37 -11.43 8.90 -0.87
CA SER A 37 -12.83 9.34 -0.74
C SER A 37 -13.44 9.04 0.63
N PHE A 38 -12.82 8.16 1.43
CA PHE A 38 -13.28 7.82 2.77
C PHE A 38 -13.26 9.01 3.72
N PHE A 39 -12.16 9.79 3.70
CA PHE A 39 -12.04 10.94 4.58
C PHE A 39 -12.64 12.20 3.95
N THR A 40 -13.40 12.95 4.74
CA THR A 40 -13.89 14.26 4.33
C THR A 40 -12.75 15.26 4.26
N LYS A 41 -12.78 16.10 3.21
CA LYS A 41 -11.83 17.20 3.07
C LYS A 41 -11.97 18.14 4.26
N THR A 42 -10.84 18.47 4.86
CA THR A 42 -10.76 19.35 6.03
C THR A 42 -9.80 20.51 5.77
N LYS A 43 -10.06 21.66 6.42
CA LYS A 43 -9.14 22.81 6.44
C LYS A 43 -8.13 22.71 7.59
N ASP A 44 -8.34 21.78 8.52
CA ASP A 44 -7.39 21.49 9.60
C ASP A 44 -6.17 20.77 9.01
N ARG A 45 -5.00 21.40 9.14
CA ARG A 45 -3.74 20.88 8.60
C ARG A 45 -3.29 19.59 9.29
N THR A 46 -3.54 19.46 10.59
CA THR A 46 -3.19 18.27 11.37
C THR A 46 -4.09 17.12 10.94
N ASP A 47 -5.41 17.33 10.91
CA ASP A 47 -6.33 16.26 10.49
C ASP A 47 -6.07 15.84 9.04
N ALA A 48 -5.82 16.79 8.13
CA ALA A 48 -5.44 16.47 6.74
C ALA A 48 -4.12 15.70 6.63
N LEU A 49 -3.16 15.93 7.54
CA LEU A 49 -1.92 15.13 7.62
C LEU A 49 -2.23 13.71 8.09
N ILE A 50 -2.98 13.56 9.19
CA ILE A 50 -3.35 12.25 9.74
C ILE A 50 -4.10 11.42 8.69
N GLN A 51 -5.08 11.99 7.99
CA GLN A 51 -5.81 11.31 6.92
C GLN A 51 -4.86 10.75 5.83
N ARG A 52 -3.87 11.54 5.40
CA ARG A 52 -2.87 11.12 4.39
C ARG A 52 -1.96 10.01 4.90
N LEU A 53 -1.49 10.11 6.13
CA LEU A 53 -0.65 9.08 6.76
C LEU A 53 -1.40 7.76 6.91
N LEU A 54 -2.67 7.79 7.32
CA LEU A 54 -3.49 6.59 7.46
C LEU A 54 -3.78 5.93 6.10
N ILE A 55 -4.06 6.72 5.05
CA ILE A 55 -4.24 6.15 3.71
C ILE A 55 -2.94 5.49 3.21
N ALA A 56 -1.80 6.17 3.38
CA ALA A 56 -0.50 5.60 3.00
C ALA A 56 -0.23 4.30 3.76
N ALA A 57 -0.42 4.28 5.09
CA ALA A 57 -0.27 3.07 5.90
C ALA A 57 -1.14 1.92 5.41
N LEU A 58 -2.38 2.17 5.00
CA LEU A 58 -3.28 1.14 4.50
C LEU A 58 -2.83 0.57 3.15
N ILE A 59 -2.33 1.42 2.26
CA ILE A 59 -1.81 0.99 0.95
C ILE A 59 -0.62 0.04 1.16
N GLU A 60 0.34 0.40 2.03
CA GLU A 60 1.50 -0.46 2.30
C GLU A 60 1.10 -1.75 3.02
N ALA A 61 0.16 -1.68 3.97
CA ALA A 61 -0.35 -2.87 4.64
C ALA A 61 -1.00 -3.87 3.65
N ARG A 62 -1.76 -3.37 2.67
CA ARG A 62 -2.36 -4.19 1.62
C ARG A 62 -1.30 -4.73 0.65
N SER A 63 -0.30 -3.93 0.28
CA SER A 63 0.84 -4.36 -0.52
C SER A 63 1.58 -5.52 0.18
N CYS A 64 1.89 -5.36 1.48
CA CYS A 64 2.51 -6.38 2.32
C CYS A 64 1.71 -7.70 2.33
N GLU A 65 0.40 -7.64 2.60
CA GLU A 65 -0.47 -8.83 2.62
C GLU A 65 -0.41 -9.59 1.29
N ARG A 66 -0.38 -8.87 0.18
CA ARG A 66 -0.39 -9.47 -1.15
C ARG A 66 0.96 -10.00 -1.60
N PHE A 67 2.04 -9.29 -1.29
CA PHE A 67 3.39 -9.79 -1.54
C PHE A 67 3.67 -11.04 -0.73
N LYS A 68 3.13 -11.15 0.50
CA LYS A 68 3.15 -12.40 1.24
C LYS A 68 2.47 -13.54 0.47
N VAL A 69 1.24 -13.33 0.02
CA VAL A 69 0.51 -14.33 -0.78
C VAL A 69 1.29 -14.73 -2.04
N PHE A 70 1.89 -13.77 -2.76
CA PHE A 70 2.72 -14.08 -3.92
C PHE A 70 3.97 -14.88 -3.55
N SER A 71 4.67 -14.50 -2.49
CA SER A 71 5.87 -15.22 -2.03
C SER A 71 5.58 -16.65 -1.58
N GLU A 72 4.37 -16.94 -1.10
CA GLU A 72 4.00 -18.27 -0.61
C GLU A 72 3.44 -19.19 -1.71
N ASN A 73 2.98 -18.62 -2.85
CA ASN A 73 2.20 -19.36 -3.84
C ASN A 73 2.80 -19.35 -5.26
N LEU A 74 3.88 -18.61 -5.53
CA LEU A 74 4.54 -18.61 -6.83
C LEU A 74 5.50 -19.79 -6.96
N GLU A 75 5.40 -20.52 -8.07
CA GLU A 75 6.35 -21.60 -8.43
C GLU A 75 7.73 -21.05 -8.83
N ASP A 76 7.77 -19.82 -9.34
CA ASP A 76 9.00 -19.14 -9.73
C ASP A 76 9.74 -18.65 -8.49
N GLN A 77 10.81 -19.37 -8.12
CA GLN A 77 11.57 -19.08 -6.90
C GLN A 77 12.18 -17.68 -6.88
N GLU A 78 12.64 -17.17 -8.04
CA GLU A 78 13.19 -15.81 -8.13
C GLU A 78 12.13 -14.77 -7.81
N LEU A 79 10.91 -14.94 -8.34
CA LEU A 79 9.79 -14.04 -8.03
C LEU A 79 9.31 -14.21 -6.59
N SER A 80 9.27 -15.44 -6.08
CA SER A 80 8.90 -15.74 -4.70
C SER A 80 9.80 -14.99 -3.72
N ASP A 81 11.12 -15.13 -3.88
CA ASP A 81 12.12 -14.48 -3.03
C ASP A 81 12.05 -12.95 -3.19
N PHE A 82 11.90 -12.46 -4.41
CA PHE A 82 11.72 -11.05 -4.70
C PHE A 82 10.51 -10.42 -3.97
N TYR A 83 9.35 -11.07 -4.02
CA TYR A 83 8.16 -10.57 -3.32
C TYR A 83 8.29 -10.70 -1.80
N LYS A 84 9.03 -11.69 -1.29
CA LYS A 84 9.32 -11.81 0.13
C LYS A 84 10.15 -10.63 0.63
N ASP A 85 11.16 -10.21 -0.13
CA ASP A 85 11.99 -9.05 0.22
C ASP A 85 11.17 -7.75 0.21
N LEU A 86 10.33 -7.55 -0.81
CA LEU A 86 9.41 -6.42 -0.86
C LEU A 86 8.41 -6.43 0.32
N MET A 87 7.83 -7.58 0.66
CA MET A 87 6.92 -7.69 1.81
C MET A 87 7.55 -7.15 3.10
N VAL A 88 8.84 -7.41 3.33
CA VAL A 88 9.54 -6.93 4.54
C VAL A 88 9.67 -5.40 4.56
N SER A 89 9.96 -4.77 3.43
CA SER A 89 10.04 -3.29 3.37
C SER A 89 8.66 -2.64 3.55
N GLU A 90 7.61 -3.18 2.91
CA GLU A 90 6.23 -2.71 3.08
C GLU A 90 5.76 -2.79 4.54
N ALA A 91 6.16 -3.85 5.26
CA ALA A 91 5.86 -4.02 6.67
C ALA A 91 6.43 -2.88 7.54
N ASN A 92 7.64 -2.42 7.21
CA ASN A 92 8.26 -1.30 7.88
C ASN A 92 7.59 0.03 7.51
N HIS A 93 7.11 0.20 6.28
CA HIS A 93 6.48 1.46 5.87
C HIS A 93 5.11 1.66 6.51
N TYR A 94 4.25 0.63 6.57
CA TYR A 94 2.94 0.79 7.20
C TYR A 94 3.08 1.15 8.69
N THR A 95 4.03 0.51 9.39
CA THR A 95 4.28 0.77 10.82
C THR A 95 4.81 2.19 11.03
N GLN A 96 5.70 2.67 10.15
CA GLN A 96 6.22 4.03 10.18
C GLN A 96 5.10 5.07 9.98
N PHE A 97 4.27 4.92 8.95
CA PHE A 97 3.18 5.87 8.69
C PHE A 97 2.17 5.93 9.84
N LEU A 98 1.76 4.77 10.36
CA LEU A 98 0.83 4.72 11.51
C LEU A 98 1.49 5.26 12.79
N GLY A 99 2.79 5.02 12.97
CA GLY A 99 3.59 5.60 14.05
C GLY A 99 3.62 7.12 13.99
N PHE A 100 3.88 7.71 12.82
CA PHE A 100 3.82 9.16 12.63
C PHE A 100 2.42 9.71 12.89
N ALA A 101 1.36 9.04 12.44
CA ALA A 101 0.00 9.49 12.71
C ALA A 101 -0.26 9.61 14.23
N ARG A 102 0.15 8.59 15.00
CA ARG A 102 0.04 8.57 16.48
C ARG A 102 0.97 9.56 17.19
N GLN A 103 2.03 10.04 16.54
CA GLN A 103 2.92 11.07 17.08
C GLN A 103 2.32 12.47 16.95
N TYR A 104 1.60 12.75 15.86
CA TYR A 104 1.08 14.09 15.55
C TYR A 104 -0.37 14.33 16.00
N GLN A 105 -1.04 13.32 16.55
CA GLN A 105 -2.42 13.41 17.04
C GLN A 105 -2.66 12.42 18.18
N ASP A 106 -3.67 12.68 19.01
CA ASP A 106 -4.12 11.77 20.06
C ASP A 106 -4.36 10.36 19.51
N ARG A 107 -3.79 9.37 20.21
CA ARG A 107 -3.83 7.98 19.78
C ARG A 107 -5.26 7.45 19.64
N ASN A 108 -6.18 7.82 20.53
CA ASN A 108 -7.56 7.33 20.44
C ASN A 108 -8.27 7.89 19.21
N ILE A 109 -7.99 9.14 18.84
CA ILE A 109 -8.50 9.74 17.59
C ILE A 109 -7.93 9.00 16.38
N VAL A 110 -6.63 8.75 16.36
CA VAL A 110 -5.94 8.07 15.25
C VAL A 110 -6.43 6.62 15.10
N ASP A 111 -6.46 5.86 16.20
CA ASP A 111 -6.86 4.46 16.21
C ASP A 111 -8.34 4.31 15.77
N LYS A 112 -9.23 5.21 16.22
CA LYS A 112 -10.63 5.24 15.74
C LYS A 112 -10.76 5.50 14.23
N LYS A 113 -9.97 6.44 13.69
CA LYS A 113 -9.96 6.72 12.24
C LYS A 113 -9.40 5.53 11.45
N TRP A 114 -8.36 4.89 11.99
CA TRP A 114 -7.73 3.71 11.42
C TRP A 114 -8.69 2.53 11.34
N GLU A 115 -9.39 2.20 12.43
CA GLU A 115 -10.40 1.15 12.47
C GLU A 115 -11.53 1.39 11.46
N GLY A 116 -12.02 2.64 11.36
CA GLY A 116 -13.03 3.01 10.37
C GLY A 116 -12.54 2.83 8.93
N LEU A 117 -11.29 3.21 8.66
CA LEU A 117 -10.67 3.06 7.35
C LEU A 117 -10.47 1.57 6.98
N LEU A 118 -10.05 0.74 7.94
CA LEU A 118 -9.92 -0.71 7.76
C LEU A 118 -11.26 -1.37 7.43
N ALA A 119 -12.32 -1.03 8.17
CA ALA A 119 -13.66 -1.57 7.92
C ALA A 119 -14.18 -1.17 6.53
N TYR A 120 -13.94 0.07 6.13
CA TYR A 120 -14.29 0.56 4.80
C TYR A 120 -13.53 -0.16 3.68
N GLU A 121 -12.23 -0.34 3.83
CA GLU A 121 -11.40 -1.04 2.84
C GLU A 121 -11.80 -2.52 2.71
N ALA A 122 -12.07 -3.20 3.83
CA ALA A 122 -12.54 -4.58 3.82
C ALA A 122 -13.85 -4.73 3.04
N GLU A 123 -14.79 -3.79 3.19
CA GLU A 123 -16.04 -3.80 2.44
C GLU A 123 -15.84 -3.48 0.95
N PHE A 124 -14.94 -2.54 0.64
CA PHE A 124 -14.56 -2.25 -0.73
C PHE A 124 -13.95 -3.47 -1.44
N MET A 125 -13.09 -4.22 -0.75
CA MET A 125 -12.42 -5.39 -1.30
C MET A 125 -13.36 -6.57 -1.58
N LYS A 126 -14.47 -6.71 -0.84
CA LYS A 126 -15.50 -7.74 -1.16
C LYS A 126 -16.12 -7.54 -2.55
N ASN A 127 -16.19 -6.29 -3.01
CA ASN A 127 -16.85 -5.91 -4.26
C ASN A 127 -15.86 -5.78 -5.44
N ARG A 128 -14.56 -6.05 -5.22
CA ARG A 128 -13.52 -6.04 -6.26
C ARG A 128 -13.54 -7.33 -7.07
N GLY A 129 -13.67 -7.21 -8.39
CA GLY A 129 -13.73 -8.32 -9.34
C GLY A 129 -12.38 -9.01 -9.61
N ASN A 130 -12.42 -10.04 -10.46
CA ASN A 130 -11.36 -11.04 -10.65
C ASN A 130 -10.17 -10.58 -11.53
N LYS A 131 -9.88 -9.28 -11.65
CA LYS A 131 -8.80 -8.79 -12.52
C LYS A 131 -7.47 -8.78 -11.77
N ALA A 132 -6.41 -9.29 -12.39
CA ALA A 132 -5.10 -9.31 -11.75
C ALA A 132 -4.49 -7.88 -11.69
N LYS A 133 -4.63 -7.19 -10.56
CA LYS A 133 -3.86 -5.99 -10.17
C LYS A 133 -3.36 -6.10 -8.75
N VAL A 134 -2.29 -5.40 -8.37
CA VAL A 134 -1.72 -5.38 -6.99
C VAL A 134 -2.71 -4.88 -5.92
N HIS A 135 -3.77 -4.14 -6.24
CA HIS A 135 -4.80 -3.76 -5.24
C HIS A 135 -6.22 -4.16 -5.66
N GLY A 136 -6.31 -5.22 -6.48
CA GLY A 136 -7.54 -5.91 -6.90
C GLY A 136 -7.97 -5.63 -8.33
#